data_AF-B7KJU1-F1
#
_entry.id   AF-B7KJU1-F1
#
_cell.length_a   1.000
_cell.length_b   1.000
_cell.length_c   1.000
_cell.angle_alpha   90.00
_cell.angle_beta   90.00
_cell.angle_gamma   90.00
#
_symmetry.space_group_name_H-M   'P 1'
#
loop_
_entity.id
_entity.type
_entity.pdbx_description
1 polymer ?
#
loop_
_entity_poly.entity_id
_entity_poly.type
_entity_poly.pdbx_seq_one_letter_code
_entity_poly.pdbx_strand_id
1 'polypeptide(L)'
;MIENLRKYDPMEEQQVNHQSDSNTPSQLSSTVNILDGVSGVFALGGAIASLVTQQVALAAFPVALSVGVHLVNRRQSINALQQHFQAMTLQQNLHIVKIEQKLQTLEEQLGQFKQESWLALETQEQDYTVQINNLSEQIKQLQQQTTDLDQSTQSLDSKQHQLTEVVEELRQLENYSQALRSEPTAAQVYYKRGFSYQRLGDKQGAIEDYSEAIRLDSKYAQAYHSRGILYGELGQRKLAVADLRQASKLYFDQGEIESYQKARDLGKELYDLRDVMETTAPLNSEDTHSGTPQFKAPSSVSVEHLFS
;
A
#
# COMPACT_ATOMS: atom_id res chain seq x y z
N MET A 1 -1.06 -14.06 10.16
CA MET A 1 -1.81 -15.25 10.60
C MET A 1 -1.93 -16.17 9.39
N ILE A 2 -1.35 -17.37 9.51
CA ILE A 2 -1.39 -18.52 8.59
C ILE A 2 -0.40 -18.52 7.40
N GLU A 3 0.78 -19.08 7.69
CA GLU A 3 1.48 -20.01 6.81
C GLU A 3 0.60 -21.24 6.49
N ASN A 4 0.52 -21.64 5.22
CA ASN A 4 0.68 -23.03 4.76
C ASN A 4 0.26 -23.16 3.30
N LEU A 5 1.17 -23.72 2.48
CA LEU A 5 0.99 -24.56 1.28
C LEU A 5 2.31 -24.47 0.49
N ARG A 6 3.38 -25.09 1.00
CA ARG A 6 3.85 -26.44 0.65
C ARG A 6 4.18 -26.59 -0.86
N LYS A 7 5.46 -26.36 -1.15
CA LYS A 7 6.35 -26.99 -2.14
C LYS A 7 5.69 -27.82 -3.26
N TYR A 8 5.90 -27.38 -4.50
CA TYR A 8 6.03 -28.29 -5.65
C TYR A 8 7.42 -28.06 -6.26
N ASP A 9 8.23 -29.11 -6.24
CA ASP A 9 9.62 -29.17 -6.72
C ASP A 9 9.62 -30.11 -7.94
N PRO A 10 10.07 -29.67 -9.13
CA PRO A 10 10.06 -30.50 -10.33
C PRO A 10 11.41 -31.23 -10.48
N MET A 11 11.44 -32.50 -10.10
CA MET A 11 12.49 -33.47 -10.45
C MET A 11 11.73 -34.73 -10.88
N GLU A 12 12.10 -35.53 -11.87
CA GLU A 12 13.40 -35.80 -12.47
C GLU A 12 13.12 -36.71 -13.69
N GLU A 13 13.83 -36.49 -14.81
CA GLU A 13 13.98 -37.51 -15.84
C GLU A 13 14.74 -38.71 -15.24
N GLN A 14 14.14 -39.91 -15.30
CA GLN A 14 14.89 -41.15 -15.20
C GLN A 14 14.52 -42.08 -16.35
N GLN A 15 15.46 -42.14 -17.31
CA GLN A 15 15.64 -43.27 -18.19
C GLN A 15 15.99 -44.50 -17.36
N VAL A 16 15.20 -45.58 -17.49
CA VAL A 16 15.63 -46.93 -17.12
C VAL A 16 15.38 -47.85 -18.31
N ASN A 17 16.48 -48.23 -18.94
CA ASN A 17 16.60 -49.37 -19.84
C ASN A 17 16.75 -50.64 -18.98
N HIS A 18 15.95 -51.68 -19.22
CA HIS A 18 16.42 -53.05 -19.07
C HIS A 18 15.67 -54.04 -19.95
N GLN A 19 16.49 -54.94 -20.50
CA GLN A 19 16.21 -56.10 -21.32
C GLN A 19 15.07 -57.02 -20.87
N SER A 20 14.49 -57.65 -21.91
CA SER A 20 14.17 -59.08 -22.03
C SER A 20 13.64 -59.82 -20.80
N ASP A 21 12.38 -60.25 -20.88
CA ASP A 21 12.08 -61.64 -20.60
C ASP A 21 10.82 -62.13 -21.33
N SER A 22 10.99 -63.35 -21.85
CA SER A 22 10.00 -64.22 -22.46
C SER A 22 8.78 -64.45 -21.59
N ASN A 23 7.59 -64.46 -22.19
CA ASN A 23 6.53 -65.41 -21.82
C ASN A 23 5.57 -65.65 -23.00
N THR A 24 5.61 -66.89 -23.48
CA THR A 24 4.63 -67.56 -24.34
C THR A 24 3.25 -67.59 -23.69
N PRO A 25 2.21 -67.85 -24.49
CA PRO A 25 1.41 -69.03 -24.19
C PRO A 25 1.29 -69.91 -25.42
N SER A 26 1.95 -71.06 -25.36
CA SER A 26 1.64 -72.19 -26.20
C SER A 26 0.74 -73.15 -25.42
N GLN A 27 -0.25 -73.68 -26.14
CA GLN A 27 -0.95 -74.94 -25.91
C GLN A 27 -2.21 -74.93 -25.05
N LEU A 28 -3.35 -74.92 -25.75
CA LEU A 28 -4.29 -76.03 -25.65
C LEU A 28 -4.12 -76.89 -26.91
N SER A 29 -3.48 -78.04 -26.73
CA SER A 29 -3.29 -79.06 -27.75
C SER A 29 -4.23 -80.23 -27.48
N SER A 30 -4.61 -80.90 -28.58
CA SER A 30 -5.15 -82.26 -28.65
C SER A 30 -6.62 -82.40 -28.22
N THR A 31 -7.55 -83.00 -28.97
CA THR A 31 -7.57 -84.01 -30.04
C THR A 31 -8.92 -83.83 -30.76
N VAL A 32 -9.07 -84.03 -32.07
CA VAL A 32 -9.49 -85.31 -32.67
C VAL A 32 -9.18 -85.25 -34.18
N ASN A 33 -8.32 -86.16 -34.63
CA ASN A 33 -8.20 -86.59 -36.02
C ASN A 33 -9.47 -87.36 -36.40
N ILE A 34 -10.33 -86.82 -37.28
CA ILE A 34 -11.20 -87.60 -38.15
C ILE A 34 -11.33 -86.85 -39.50
N LEU A 35 -10.27 -86.94 -40.30
CA LEU A 35 -10.49 -87.24 -41.72
C LEU A 35 -9.51 -88.34 -42.14
N ASP A 36 -9.39 -89.37 -41.31
CA ASP A 36 -9.17 -90.73 -41.78
C ASP A 36 -10.25 -91.60 -41.12
N GLY A 37 -10.95 -92.33 -41.97
CA GLY A 37 -12.21 -93.01 -41.71
C GLY A 37 -12.93 -93.18 -43.04
N VAL A 38 -12.21 -93.64 -44.07
CA VAL A 38 -12.14 -95.07 -44.43
C VAL A 38 -13.48 -95.44 -45.09
N SER A 39 -13.55 -95.78 -46.35
CA SER A 39 -12.69 -96.69 -47.12
C SER A 39 -12.76 -96.26 -48.58
N GLY A 40 -11.66 -96.10 -49.30
CA GLY A 40 -10.50 -96.97 -49.22
C GLY A 40 -10.64 -98.05 -50.27
N VAL A 41 -9.60 -98.08 -51.12
CA VAL A 41 -9.04 -99.26 -51.78
C VAL A 41 -9.97 -99.84 -52.87
N PHE A 42 -9.57 -100.01 -54.12
CA PHE A 42 -8.38 -100.64 -54.70
C PHE A 42 -8.29 -100.11 -56.14
N ALA A 43 -7.19 -100.15 -56.88
CA ALA A 43 -5.79 -100.45 -56.67
C ALA A 43 -5.19 -100.49 -58.08
N LEU A 44 -3.86 -100.40 -58.14
CA LEU A 44 -3.00 -101.22 -59.00
C LEU A 44 -3.60 -101.54 -60.39
N GLY A 45 -3.18 -100.86 -61.44
CA GLY A 45 -1.77 -100.90 -61.82
C GLY A 45 -1.65 -101.75 -63.06
N GLY A 46 -1.31 -101.09 -64.16
CA GLY A 46 -0.78 -101.71 -65.38
C GLY A 46 -1.80 -102.50 -66.20
N ALA A 47 -1.61 -102.68 -67.49
CA ALA A 47 -0.59 -102.20 -68.42
C ALA A 47 -1.02 -102.71 -69.81
N ILE A 48 -0.15 -102.48 -70.79
CA ILE A 48 -0.06 -103.17 -72.10
C ILE A 48 -1.06 -102.60 -73.12
N ALA A 49 -0.65 -101.63 -73.92
CA ALA A 49 0.21 -101.74 -75.10
C ALA A 49 -0.45 -102.43 -76.29
N SER A 50 -0.31 -101.74 -77.41
CA SER A 50 -0.08 -102.28 -78.76
C SER A 50 -1.19 -102.00 -79.77
N LEU A 51 -0.71 -101.23 -80.75
CA LEU A 51 -1.03 -101.26 -82.17
C LEU A 51 -2.39 -100.76 -82.63
N VAL A 52 -2.27 -99.67 -83.39
CA VAL A 52 -2.88 -99.51 -84.71
C VAL A 52 -4.42 -99.49 -84.68
N THR A 53 -4.90 -98.25 -84.66
CA THR A 53 -6.21 -97.80 -85.15
C THR A 53 -7.49 -98.28 -84.45
N GLN A 54 -8.44 -97.33 -84.42
CA GLN A 54 -9.89 -97.41 -84.21
C GLN A 54 -10.45 -97.53 -82.79
N GLN A 55 -11.17 -96.45 -82.41
CA GLN A 55 -12.50 -96.38 -81.74
C GLN A 55 -12.66 -97.17 -80.42
N VAL A 56 -13.17 -96.68 -79.28
CA VAL A 56 -14.37 -95.92 -78.90
C VAL A 56 -14.13 -95.50 -77.42
N ALA A 57 -14.51 -94.35 -76.88
CA ALA A 57 -15.79 -94.08 -76.18
C ALA A 57 -15.55 -92.82 -75.30
N LEU A 58 -16.30 -91.71 -75.34
CA LEU A 58 -17.70 -91.51 -74.95
C LEU A 58 -18.06 -92.00 -73.52
N ALA A 59 -17.51 -91.37 -72.47
CA ALA A 59 -18.10 -91.38 -71.12
C ALA A 59 -17.57 -90.28 -70.12
N ALA A 60 -16.74 -89.31 -70.55
CA ALA A 60 -16.03 -88.40 -69.61
C ALA A 60 -16.68 -87.01 -69.40
N PHE A 61 -17.78 -86.69 -70.08
CA PHE A 61 -18.28 -85.31 -70.17
C PHE A 61 -19.19 -84.79 -69.02
N PRO A 62 -20.02 -85.58 -68.30
CA PRO A 62 -20.92 -85.02 -67.27
C PRO A 62 -20.27 -84.73 -65.90
N VAL A 63 -19.32 -85.56 -65.45
CA VAL A 63 -18.72 -85.45 -64.09
C VAL A 63 -17.62 -84.38 -64.00
N ALA A 64 -16.88 -84.14 -65.10
CA ALA A 64 -15.93 -83.03 -65.18
C ALA A 64 -16.65 -81.66 -65.18
N LEU A 65 -17.86 -81.59 -65.74
CA LEU A 65 -18.68 -80.39 -65.75
C LEU A 65 -19.19 -80.06 -64.33
N SER A 66 -19.63 -81.05 -63.54
CA SER A 66 -20.14 -80.80 -62.17
C SER A 66 -19.03 -80.38 -61.20
N VAL A 67 -17.85 -81.01 -61.26
CA VAL A 67 -16.66 -80.59 -60.50
C VAL A 67 -16.22 -79.19 -60.91
N GLY A 68 -16.25 -78.87 -62.20
CA GLY A 68 -15.99 -77.52 -62.71
C GLY A 68 -16.99 -76.48 -62.18
N VAL A 69 -18.28 -76.80 -62.19
CA VAL A 69 -19.34 -75.92 -61.66
C VAL A 69 -19.21 -75.72 -60.14
N HIS A 70 -18.89 -76.76 -59.37
CA HIS A 70 -18.66 -76.64 -57.93
C HIS A 70 -17.40 -75.84 -57.57
N LEU A 71 -16.32 -75.99 -58.35
CA LEU A 71 -15.10 -75.19 -58.17
C LEU A 71 -15.31 -73.72 -58.56
N VAL A 72 -16.09 -73.45 -59.61
CA VAL A 72 -16.47 -72.09 -60.01
C VAL A 72 -17.39 -71.46 -58.95
N ASN A 73 -18.41 -72.18 -58.45
CA ASN A 73 -19.27 -71.71 -57.37
C ASN A 73 -18.49 -71.44 -56.07
N ARG A 74 -17.50 -72.28 -55.74
CA ARG A 74 -16.60 -72.06 -54.58
C ARG A 74 -15.67 -70.88 -54.78
N ARG A 75 -15.16 -70.66 -55.99
CA ARG A 75 -14.32 -69.49 -56.31
C ARG A 75 -15.14 -68.20 -56.25
N GLN A 76 -16.37 -68.23 -56.76
CA GLN A 76 -17.31 -67.11 -56.65
C GLN A 76 -17.68 -66.82 -55.20
N SER A 77 -17.92 -67.84 -54.37
CA SER A 77 -18.23 -67.64 -52.96
C SER A 77 -17.04 -67.12 -52.16
N ILE A 78 -15.82 -67.58 -52.44
CA ILE A 78 -14.59 -67.02 -51.84
C ILE A 78 -14.39 -65.57 -52.27
N ASN A 79 -14.58 -65.25 -53.56
CA ASN A 79 -14.48 -63.87 -54.04
C ASN A 79 -15.55 -62.96 -53.42
N ALA A 80 -16.79 -63.44 -53.28
CA ALA A 80 -17.88 -62.70 -52.64
C ALA A 80 -17.62 -62.49 -51.13
N LEU A 81 -17.09 -63.50 -50.45
CA LEU A 81 -16.72 -63.41 -49.04
C LEU A 81 -15.52 -62.49 -48.82
N GLN A 82 -14.55 -62.49 -49.73
CA GLN A 82 -13.42 -61.55 -49.74
C GLN A 82 -13.89 -60.11 -49.98
N GLN A 83 -14.80 -59.88 -50.94
CA GLN A 83 -15.40 -58.57 -51.18
C GLN A 83 -16.22 -58.09 -49.97
N HIS A 84 -16.98 -58.98 -49.33
CA HIS A 84 -17.74 -58.66 -48.13
C HIS A 84 -16.82 -58.28 -46.96
N PHE A 85 -15.73 -59.04 -46.75
CA PHE A 85 -14.73 -58.71 -45.71
C PHE A 85 -14.04 -57.37 -46.01
N GLN A 86 -13.68 -57.10 -47.28
CA GLN A 86 -13.12 -55.81 -47.70
C GLN A 86 -14.11 -54.65 -47.51
N ALA A 87 -15.39 -54.85 -47.80
CA ALA A 87 -16.41 -53.84 -47.57
C ALA A 87 -16.60 -53.55 -46.07
N MET A 88 -16.59 -54.59 -45.24
CA MET A 88 -16.70 -54.46 -43.79
C MET A 88 -15.50 -53.73 -43.18
N THR A 89 -14.27 -54.06 -43.58
CA THR A 89 -13.07 -53.38 -43.10
C THR A 89 -13.01 -51.92 -43.57
N LEU A 90 -13.39 -51.65 -44.82
CA LEU A 90 -13.50 -50.28 -45.33
C LEU A 90 -14.55 -49.47 -44.55
N GLN A 91 -15.70 -50.07 -44.24
CA GLN A 91 -16.74 -49.43 -43.43
C GLN A 91 -16.22 -49.13 -42.02
N GLN A 92 -15.53 -50.08 -41.38
CA GLN A 92 -14.94 -49.89 -40.05
C GLN A 92 -13.88 -48.78 -40.06
N ASN A 93 -12.96 -48.79 -41.04
CA ASN A 93 -11.94 -47.76 -41.20
C ASN A 93 -12.57 -46.36 -41.39
N LEU A 94 -13.66 -46.28 -42.16
CA LEU A 94 -14.40 -45.03 -42.36
C LEU A 94 -15.09 -44.54 -41.08
N HIS A 95 -15.55 -45.45 -40.21
CA HIS A 95 -16.04 -45.09 -38.88
C HIS A 95 -14.92 -44.58 -37.96
N ILE A 96 -13.74 -45.22 -37.99
CA ILE A 96 -12.57 -44.77 -37.21
C ILE A 96 -12.17 -43.35 -37.61
N VAL A 97 -12.04 -43.08 -38.92
CA VAL A 97 -11.71 -41.72 -39.41
C VAL A 97 -12.75 -40.68 -38.98
N LYS A 98 -14.05 -41.02 -38.99
CA LYS A 98 -15.09 -40.11 -38.49
C LYS A 98 -15.00 -39.84 -36.99
N ILE A 99 -14.58 -40.83 -36.21
CA ILE A 99 -14.36 -40.67 -34.76
C ILE A 99 -13.13 -39.79 -34.52
N GLU A 100 -12.03 -40.03 -35.22
CA GLU A 100 -10.81 -39.23 -35.14
C GLU A 100 -11.07 -37.77 -35.51
N GLN A 101 -11.83 -37.51 -36.58
CA GLN A 101 -12.25 -36.16 -36.95
C GLN A 101 -13.06 -35.47 -35.84
N LYS A 102 -14.04 -36.17 -35.26
CA LYS A 102 -14.83 -35.63 -34.14
C LYS A 102 -13.96 -35.35 -32.91
N LEU A 103 -13.01 -36.23 -32.60
CA LEU A 103 -12.08 -36.06 -31.49
C LEU A 103 -11.21 -34.82 -31.71
N GLN A 104 -10.66 -34.65 -32.92
CA GLN A 104 -9.88 -33.47 -33.29
C GLN A 104 -10.70 -32.17 -33.19
N THR A 105 -11.95 -32.16 -33.68
CA THR A 105 -12.83 -30.99 -33.52
C THR A 105 -13.12 -30.68 -32.05
N LEU A 106 -13.33 -31.71 -31.23
CA LEU A 106 -13.57 -31.53 -29.80
C LEU A 106 -12.34 -31.00 -29.06
N GLU A 107 -11.14 -31.46 -29.43
CA GLU A 107 -9.87 -30.95 -28.91
C GLU A 107 -9.65 -29.48 -29.27
N GLU A 108 -9.97 -29.08 -30.51
CA GLU A 108 -9.90 -27.69 -30.95
C GLU A 108 -10.89 -26.81 -30.18
N GLN A 109 -12.15 -27.25 -30.05
CA GLN A 109 -13.17 -26.54 -29.27
C GLN A 109 -12.79 -26.40 -27.80
N LEU A 110 -12.22 -27.46 -27.20
CA LEU A 110 -11.73 -27.42 -25.83
C LEU A 110 -10.55 -26.46 -25.68
N GLY A 111 -9.66 -26.41 -26.66
CA GLY A 111 -8.55 -25.46 -26.72
C GLY A 111 -9.03 -24.01 -26.77
N GLN A 112 -9.96 -23.72 -27.69
CA GLN A 112 -10.59 -22.40 -27.83
C GLN A 112 -11.31 -21.98 -26.54
N PHE A 113 -12.16 -22.86 -26.00
CA PHE A 113 -12.88 -22.59 -24.75
C PHE A 113 -11.93 -22.29 -23.59
N LYS A 114 -10.83 -23.04 -23.46
CA LYS A 114 -9.79 -22.78 -22.44
C LYS A 114 -9.14 -21.42 -22.65
N GLN A 115 -8.78 -21.08 -23.88
CA GLN A 115 -8.13 -19.80 -24.18
C GLN A 115 -9.05 -18.60 -23.93
N GLU A 116 -10.30 -18.68 -24.38
CA GLU A 116 -11.31 -17.64 -24.14
C GLU A 116 -11.59 -17.46 -22.66
N SER A 117 -11.74 -18.57 -21.92
CA SER A 117 -11.96 -18.53 -20.47
C SER A 117 -10.77 -17.92 -19.73
N TRP A 118 -9.55 -18.28 -20.09
CA TRP A 118 -8.33 -17.71 -19.50
C TRP A 118 -8.22 -16.21 -19.78
N LEU A 119 -8.44 -15.78 -21.02
CA LEU A 119 -8.37 -14.37 -21.39
C LEU A 119 -9.46 -13.54 -20.68
N ALA A 120 -10.67 -14.09 -20.57
CA ALA A 120 -11.75 -13.44 -19.83
C ALA A 120 -11.42 -13.29 -18.34
N LEU A 121 -10.86 -14.33 -17.71
CA LEU A 121 -10.42 -14.29 -16.31
C LEU A 121 -9.29 -13.28 -16.11
N GLU A 122 -8.29 -13.25 -16.99
CA GLU A 122 -7.17 -12.32 -16.91
C GLU A 122 -7.64 -10.86 -17.08
N THR A 123 -8.54 -10.61 -18.03
CA THR A 123 -9.12 -9.28 -18.23
C THR A 123 -9.91 -8.83 -17.00
N GLN A 124 -10.69 -9.74 -16.42
CA GLN A 124 -11.47 -9.46 -15.21
C GLN A 124 -10.56 -9.20 -13.99
N GLU A 125 -9.48 -9.97 -13.84
CA GLU A 125 -8.48 -9.75 -12.78
C GLU A 125 -7.79 -8.39 -12.92
N GLN A 126 -7.46 -7.99 -14.14
CA GLN A 126 -6.90 -6.65 -14.43
C GLN A 126 -7.90 -5.54 -14.08
N ASP A 127 -9.17 -5.69 -14.46
CA ASP A 127 -10.22 -4.72 -14.13
C ASP A 127 -10.39 -4.59 -12.60
N TYR A 128 -10.44 -5.71 -11.87
CA TYR A 128 -10.48 -5.68 -10.41
C TYR A 128 -9.23 -5.02 -9.80
N THR A 129 -8.05 -5.27 -10.36
CA THR A 129 -6.81 -4.64 -9.91
C THR A 129 -6.87 -3.12 -10.06
N VAL A 130 -7.37 -2.63 -11.20
CA VAL A 130 -7.55 -1.19 -11.44
C VAL A 130 -8.56 -0.60 -10.45
N GLN A 131 -9.70 -1.27 -10.22
CA GLN A 131 -10.70 -0.82 -9.26
C GLN A 131 -10.15 -0.76 -7.83
N ILE A 132 -9.40 -1.79 -7.40
CA ILE A 132 -8.77 -1.84 -6.08
C ILE A 132 -7.76 -0.71 -5.92
N ASN A 133 -6.93 -0.45 -6.93
CA ASN A 133 -5.95 0.64 -6.89
C ASN A 133 -6.63 2.01 -6.80
N ASN A 134 -7.72 2.22 -7.54
CA ASN A 134 -8.50 3.45 -7.45
C ASN A 134 -9.11 3.64 -6.05
N LEU A 135 -9.74 2.60 -5.51
CA LEU A 135 -10.30 2.62 -4.15
C LEU A 135 -9.22 2.88 -3.10
N SER A 136 -8.03 2.27 -3.26
CA SER A 136 -6.90 2.49 -2.36
C SER A 136 -6.45 3.97 -2.37
N GLU A 137 -6.43 4.61 -3.54
CA GLU A 137 -6.07 6.02 -3.64
C GLU A 137 -7.16 6.92 -3.04
N GLN A 138 -8.44 6.61 -3.23
CA GLN A 138 -9.54 7.32 -2.57
C GLN A 138 -9.47 7.21 -1.04
N ILE A 139 -9.19 6.02 -0.50
CA ILE A 139 -9.01 5.81 0.94
C ILE A 139 -7.85 6.67 1.46
N LYS A 140 -6.73 6.72 0.74
CA LYS A 140 -5.59 7.54 1.10
C LYS A 140 -5.93 9.04 1.12
N GLN A 141 -6.71 9.51 0.14
CA GLN A 141 -7.19 10.89 0.11
C GLN A 141 -8.11 11.20 1.30
N LEU A 142 -9.05 10.31 1.62
CA LEU A 142 -9.94 10.46 2.78
C LEU A 142 -9.18 10.46 4.11
N GLN A 143 -8.14 9.64 4.23
CA GLN A 143 -7.25 9.64 5.41
C GLN A 143 -6.51 10.96 5.57
N GLN A 144 -6.02 11.53 4.46
CA GLN A 144 -5.39 12.86 4.48
C GLN A 144 -6.38 13.94 4.91
N GLN A 145 -7.59 13.94 4.32
CA GLN A 145 -8.64 14.90 4.70
C GLN A 145 -9.03 14.80 6.18
N THR A 146 -9.09 13.58 6.72
CA THR A 146 -9.36 13.36 8.15
C THR A 146 -8.25 13.96 9.01
N THR A 147 -6.99 13.77 8.61
CA THR A 147 -5.84 14.34 9.31
C THR A 147 -5.86 15.87 9.29
N ASP A 148 -6.16 16.47 8.14
CA ASP A 148 -6.25 17.93 8.00
C ASP A 148 -7.40 18.52 8.82
N LEU A 149 -8.52 17.79 8.91
CA LEU A 149 -9.67 18.17 9.73
C LEU A 149 -9.33 18.11 11.23
N ASP A 150 -8.60 17.08 11.67
CA ASP A 150 -8.14 16.97 13.05
C ASP A 150 -7.21 18.14 13.44
N GLN A 151 -6.26 18.48 12.56
CA GLN A 151 -5.38 19.64 12.77
C GLN A 151 -6.17 20.95 12.84
N SER A 152 -7.17 21.12 11.97
CA SER A 152 -8.03 22.30 11.97
C SER A 152 -8.85 22.40 13.26
N THR A 153 -9.33 21.27 13.78
CA THR A 153 -10.09 21.19 15.03
C THR A 153 -9.21 21.57 16.22
N GLN A 154 -8.00 21.03 16.32
CA GLN A 154 -7.03 21.40 17.36
C GLN A 154 -6.66 22.89 17.31
N SER A 155 -6.53 23.45 16.11
CA SER A 155 -6.30 24.89 15.93
C SER A 155 -7.47 25.73 16.44
N LEU A 156 -8.71 25.31 16.16
CA LEU A 156 -9.91 25.98 16.65
C LEU A 156 -10.02 25.91 18.17
N ASP A 157 -9.73 24.76 18.78
CA ASP A 157 -9.73 24.61 20.24
C ASP A 157 -8.71 25.55 20.90
N SER A 158 -7.50 25.64 20.33
CA SER A 158 -6.46 26.55 20.80
C SER A 158 -6.91 28.02 20.72
N LYS A 159 -7.52 28.41 19.60
CA LYS A 159 -8.08 29.76 19.42
C LYS A 159 -9.24 30.05 20.37
N GLN A 160 -10.10 29.06 20.61
CA GLN A 160 -11.20 29.17 21.55
C GLN A 160 -10.69 29.38 22.97
N HIS A 161 -9.62 28.69 23.36
CA HIS A 161 -8.97 28.89 24.65
C HIS A 161 -8.41 30.31 24.78
N GLN A 162 -7.64 30.77 23.77
CA GLN A 162 -7.11 32.14 23.73
C GLN A 162 -8.22 33.20 23.84
N LEU A 163 -9.33 33.02 23.12
CA LEU A 163 -10.46 33.93 23.19
C LEU A 163 -11.10 33.94 24.58
N THR A 164 -11.22 32.78 25.22
CA THR A 164 -11.78 32.66 26.57
C THR A 164 -10.93 33.41 27.58
N GLU A 165 -9.60 33.32 27.48
CA GLU A 165 -8.69 34.11 28.32
C GLU A 165 -8.85 35.62 28.11
N VAL A 166 -8.94 36.07 26.86
CA VAL A 166 -9.14 37.50 26.54
C VAL A 166 -10.46 38.01 27.09
N VAL A 167 -11.53 37.23 26.97
CA VAL A 167 -12.86 37.59 27.51
C VAL A 167 -12.82 37.70 29.04
N GLU A 168 -12.14 36.78 29.72
CA GLU A 168 -12.02 36.86 31.17
C GLU A 168 -11.19 38.09 31.60
N GLU A 169 -10.09 38.40 30.90
CA GLU A 169 -9.32 39.62 31.18
C GLU A 169 -10.12 40.91 30.97
N LEU A 170 -10.95 40.98 29.92
CA LEU A 170 -11.85 42.11 29.70
C LEU A 170 -12.88 42.24 30.84
N ARG A 171 -13.40 41.11 31.35
CA ARG A 171 -14.32 41.10 32.48
C ARG A 171 -13.63 41.59 33.76
N GLN A 172 -12.41 41.15 34.02
CA GLN A 172 -11.61 41.63 35.16
C GLN A 172 -11.36 43.14 35.06
N LEU A 173 -10.99 43.62 33.87
CA LEU A 173 -10.80 45.04 33.60
C LEU A 173 -12.05 45.88 33.92
N GLU A 174 -13.23 45.40 33.52
CA GLU A 174 -14.50 46.05 33.84
C GLU A 174 -14.76 46.07 35.35
N ASN A 175 -14.58 44.94 36.02
CA ASN A 175 -14.78 44.82 37.47
C ASN A 175 -13.86 45.79 38.24
N TYR A 176 -12.58 45.87 37.91
CA TYR A 176 -11.65 46.81 38.55
C TYR A 176 -12.01 48.26 38.24
N SER A 177 -12.46 48.55 37.03
CA SER A 177 -12.93 49.90 36.67
C SER A 177 -14.17 50.32 37.46
N GLN A 178 -15.10 49.38 37.73
CA GLN A 178 -16.25 49.62 38.61
C GLN A 178 -15.81 49.83 40.07
N ALA A 179 -14.87 49.02 40.56
CA ALA A 179 -14.34 49.17 41.92
C ALA A 179 -13.69 50.54 42.13
N LEU A 180 -12.88 51.02 41.17
CA LEU A 180 -12.22 52.32 41.23
C LEU A 180 -13.20 53.50 41.14
N ARG A 181 -14.38 53.34 40.53
CA ARG A 181 -15.44 54.36 40.59
C ARG A 181 -16.02 54.51 42.00
N SER A 182 -16.01 53.44 42.79
CA SER A 182 -16.57 53.43 44.16
C SER A 182 -15.51 53.82 45.19
N GLU A 183 -14.29 53.29 45.05
CA GLU A 183 -13.16 53.54 45.95
C GLU A 183 -11.88 53.87 45.15
N PRO A 184 -11.67 55.14 44.78
CA PRO A 184 -10.57 55.55 43.89
C PRO A 184 -9.19 55.59 44.57
N THR A 185 -9.06 55.14 45.83
CA THR A 185 -7.82 55.25 46.60
C THR A 185 -7.13 53.92 46.85
N ALA A 186 -7.61 52.82 46.26
CA ALA A 186 -7.05 51.49 46.46
C ALA A 186 -5.90 51.20 45.47
N ALA A 187 -4.65 51.37 45.91
CA ALA A 187 -3.44 51.12 45.10
C ALA A 187 -3.43 49.71 44.46
N GLN A 188 -3.86 48.69 45.22
CA GLN A 188 -3.94 47.32 44.74
C GLN A 188 -4.91 47.16 43.55
N VAL A 189 -6.02 47.91 43.51
CA VAL A 189 -7.01 47.81 42.44
C VAL A 189 -6.47 48.42 41.15
N TYR A 190 -5.78 49.56 41.24
CA TYR A 190 -5.03 50.13 40.11
C TYR A 190 -3.97 49.15 39.58
N TYR A 191 -3.18 48.55 40.47
CA TYR A 191 -2.20 47.54 40.05
C TYR A 191 -2.85 46.37 39.30
N LYS A 192 -3.94 45.82 39.83
CA LYS A 192 -4.67 44.70 39.20
C LYS A 192 -5.27 45.08 37.84
N ARG A 193 -5.80 46.31 37.71
CA ARG A 193 -6.33 46.81 36.44
C ARG A 193 -5.21 47.04 35.42
N GLY A 194 -4.09 47.60 35.84
CA GLY A 194 -2.89 47.75 35.02
C GLY A 194 -2.34 46.41 34.55
N PHE A 195 -2.41 45.38 35.40
CA PHE A 195 -2.04 44.01 35.02
C PHE A 195 -2.96 43.44 33.93
N SER A 196 -4.28 43.64 34.02
CA SER A 196 -5.21 43.23 32.95
C SER A 196 -4.98 44.02 31.65
N TYR A 197 -4.72 45.33 31.70
CA TYR A 197 -4.31 46.09 30.52
C TYR A 197 -3.03 45.53 29.88
N GLN A 198 -2.04 45.18 30.70
CA GLN A 198 -0.80 44.56 30.22
C GLN A 198 -1.07 43.22 29.53
N ARG A 199 -1.91 42.35 30.11
CA ARG A 199 -2.29 41.07 29.49
C ARG A 199 -3.03 41.24 28.17
N LEU A 200 -3.81 42.31 28.03
CA LEU A 200 -4.52 42.68 26.81
C LEU A 200 -3.62 43.41 25.79
N GLY A 201 -2.35 43.68 26.14
CA GLY A 201 -1.38 44.36 25.28
C GLY A 201 -1.44 45.89 25.31
N ASP A 202 -2.32 46.48 26.11
CA ASP A 202 -2.37 47.93 26.33
C ASP A 202 -1.30 48.35 27.35
N LYS A 203 -0.07 48.47 26.85
CA LYS A 203 1.09 48.84 27.68
C LYS A 203 0.97 50.25 28.25
N GLN A 204 0.33 51.17 27.53
CA GLN A 204 0.21 52.55 27.97
C GLN A 204 -0.81 52.68 29.11
N GLY A 205 -2.00 52.08 28.95
CA GLY A 205 -3.00 52.01 30.03
C GLY A 205 -2.45 51.28 31.26
N ALA A 206 -1.67 50.23 31.07
CA ALA A 206 -1.00 49.53 32.17
C ALA A 206 0.01 50.43 32.93
N ILE A 207 0.86 51.18 32.21
CA ILE A 207 1.82 52.10 32.81
C ILE A 207 1.12 53.20 33.63
N GLU A 208 0.01 53.74 33.11
CA GLU A 208 -0.79 54.75 33.81
C GLU A 208 -1.35 54.20 35.11
N ASP A 209 -1.95 53.02 35.09
CA ASP A 209 -2.50 52.37 36.28
C ASP A 209 -1.43 51.97 37.29
N TYR A 210 -0.29 51.45 36.85
CA TYR A 210 0.84 51.20 37.76
C TYR A 210 1.38 52.48 38.37
N SER A 211 1.37 53.59 37.62
CA SER A 211 1.79 54.90 38.14
C SER A 211 0.84 55.42 39.21
N GLU A 212 -0.46 55.24 39.03
CA GLU A 212 -1.46 55.56 40.06
C GLU A 212 -1.32 54.67 41.30
N ALA A 213 -1.08 53.37 41.12
CA ALA A 213 -0.80 52.47 42.24
C ALA A 213 0.41 52.93 43.06
N ILE A 214 1.51 53.31 42.39
CA ILE A 214 2.73 53.85 43.03
C ILE A 214 2.47 55.20 43.70
N ARG A 215 1.65 56.05 43.10
CA ARG A 215 1.29 57.36 43.67
C ARG A 215 0.50 57.19 44.97
N LEU A 216 -0.39 56.20 45.03
CA LEU A 216 -1.19 55.88 46.21
C LEU A 216 -0.38 55.13 47.29
N ASP A 217 0.48 54.21 46.88
CA ASP A 217 1.40 53.49 47.76
C ASP A 217 2.82 53.45 47.14
N SER A 218 3.69 54.31 47.65
CA SER A 218 5.09 54.40 47.20
C SER A 218 5.96 53.21 47.61
N LYS A 219 5.42 52.27 48.39
CA LYS A 219 6.08 51.01 48.76
C LYS A 219 5.55 49.80 47.98
N TYR A 220 4.68 50.01 46.99
CA TYR A 220 4.10 48.94 46.19
C TYR A 220 5.11 48.38 45.17
N ALA A 221 6.01 47.50 45.64
CA ALA A 221 7.14 46.96 44.90
C ALA A 221 6.74 46.32 43.55
N GLN A 222 5.60 45.63 43.53
CA GLN A 222 5.07 44.96 42.34
C GLN A 222 4.71 45.94 41.23
N ALA A 223 4.19 47.12 41.55
CA ALA A 223 3.84 48.12 40.54
C ALA A 223 5.10 48.74 39.92
N TYR A 224 6.13 49.01 40.72
CA TYR A 224 7.44 49.41 40.20
C TYR A 224 8.04 48.35 39.30
N HIS A 225 8.00 47.08 39.71
CA HIS A 225 8.54 45.97 38.93
C HIS A 225 7.82 45.84 37.58
N SER A 226 6.49 45.77 37.58
CA SER A 226 5.70 45.62 36.35
C SER A 226 5.84 46.82 35.41
N ARG A 227 5.84 48.05 35.94
CA ARG A 227 6.05 49.26 35.12
C ARG A 227 7.47 49.32 34.56
N GLY A 228 8.47 48.91 35.35
CA GLY A 228 9.86 48.80 34.91
C GLY A 228 10.04 47.84 33.75
N ILE A 229 9.38 46.67 33.79
CA ILE A 229 9.35 45.72 32.66
C ILE A 229 8.75 46.38 31.42
N LEU A 230 7.59 47.01 31.54
CA LEU A 230 6.92 47.66 30.40
C LEU A 230 7.76 48.79 29.79
N TYR A 231 8.43 49.58 30.61
CA TYR A 231 9.39 50.58 30.11
C TYR A 231 10.55 49.92 29.35
N GLY A 232 11.04 48.78 29.81
CA GLY A 232 12.08 48.01 29.11
C GLY A 232 11.61 47.55 27.74
N GLU A 233 10.41 46.98 27.66
CA GLU A 233 9.78 46.55 26.40
C GLU A 233 9.52 47.71 25.42
N LEU A 234 9.22 48.90 25.93
CA LEU A 234 9.06 50.13 25.14
C LEU A 234 10.41 50.80 24.80
N GLY A 235 11.54 50.20 25.17
CA GLY A 235 12.88 50.75 24.93
C GLY A 235 13.24 51.94 25.84
N GLN A 236 12.39 52.28 26.80
CA GLN A 236 12.59 53.36 27.77
C GLN A 236 13.50 52.90 28.93
N ARG A 237 14.70 52.41 28.57
CA ARG A 237 15.64 51.74 29.47
C ARG A 237 15.97 52.53 30.74
N LYS A 238 16.15 53.85 30.64
CA LYS A 238 16.48 54.69 31.80
C LYS A 238 15.37 54.63 32.87
N LEU A 239 14.11 54.68 32.44
CA LEU A 239 12.94 54.57 33.32
C LEU A 239 12.81 53.15 33.85
N ALA A 240 13.01 52.14 32.99
CA ALA A 240 13.00 50.74 33.39
C ALA A 240 13.99 50.43 34.52
N VAL A 241 15.26 50.82 34.36
CA VAL A 241 16.31 50.61 35.36
C VAL A 241 16.00 51.35 36.67
N ALA A 242 15.44 52.56 36.60
CA ALA A 242 15.06 53.32 37.78
C ALA A 242 13.96 52.60 38.58
N ASP A 243 12.90 52.16 37.90
CA ASP A 243 11.79 51.45 38.51
C ASP A 243 12.21 50.08 39.07
N LEU A 244 13.02 49.30 38.33
CA LEU A 244 13.52 48.00 38.78
C LEU A 244 14.47 48.11 39.98
N ARG A 245 15.27 49.18 40.05
CA ARG A 245 16.10 49.46 41.23
C ARG A 245 15.23 49.77 42.45
N GLN A 246 14.16 50.54 42.26
CA GLN A 246 13.23 50.83 43.34
C GLN A 246 12.48 49.58 43.79
N ALA A 247 12.00 48.75 42.85
CA ALA A 247 11.36 47.48 43.14
C ALA A 247 12.28 46.53 43.92
N SER A 248 13.53 46.36 43.48
CA SER A 248 14.48 45.47 44.16
C SER A 248 14.75 45.92 45.60
N LYS A 249 14.95 47.22 45.85
CA LYS A 249 15.06 47.75 47.21
C LYS A 249 13.84 47.43 48.07
N LEU A 250 12.63 47.67 47.55
CA LEU A 250 11.39 47.42 48.30
C LEU A 250 11.18 45.94 48.58
N TYR A 251 11.44 45.05 47.62
CA TYR A 251 11.35 43.60 47.83
C TYR A 251 12.33 43.11 48.90
N PHE A 252 13.57 43.64 48.90
CA PHE A 252 14.53 43.33 49.95
C PHE A 252 14.03 43.78 51.33
N ASP A 253 13.51 45.00 51.43
CA ASP A 253 12.94 45.53 52.67
C ASP A 253 11.72 44.72 53.17
N GLN A 254 10.98 44.10 52.24
CA GLN A 254 9.83 43.23 52.51
C GLN A 254 10.23 41.77 52.81
N GLY A 255 11.50 41.40 52.63
CA GLY A 255 11.98 40.02 52.79
C GLY A 255 11.69 39.10 51.58
N GLU A 256 11.24 39.66 50.46
CA GLU A 256 10.98 38.93 49.21
C GLU A 256 12.29 38.74 48.42
N ILE A 257 13.14 37.83 48.88
CA ILE A 257 14.51 37.66 48.34
C ILE A 257 14.50 37.26 46.85
N GLU A 258 13.56 36.40 46.42
CA GLU A 258 13.46 35.97 45.02
C GLU A 258 13.03 37.14 44.11
N SER A 259 11.98 37.87 44.48
CA SER A 259 11.51 39.05 43.75
C SER A 259 12.60 40.13 43.66
N TYR A 260 13.37 40.33 44.74
CA TYR A 260 14.54 41.19 44.78
C TYR A 260 15.58 40.79 43.73
N GLN A 261 15.96 39.50 43.68
CA GLN A 261 16.94 39.00 42.73
C GLN A 261 16.49 39.22 41.29
N LYS A 262 15.22 38.86 40.97
CA LYS A 262 14.63 39.06 39.64
C LYS A 262 14.68 40.53 39.21
N ALA A 263 14.20 41.44 40.07
CA ALA A 263 14.19 42.86 39.78
C ALA A 263 15.60 43.45 39.62
N ARG A 264 16.54 43.03 40.47
CA ARG A 264 17.94 43.47 40.42
C ARG A 264 18.63 43.03 39.14
N ASP A 265 18.49 41.76 38.80
CA ASP A 265 19.20 41.15 37.67
C ASP A 265 18.68 41.69 36.34
N LEU A 266 17.36 41.83 36.19
CA LEU A 266 16.76 42.48 35.04
C LEU A 266 17.17 43.96 34.93
N GLY A 267 17.20 44.68 36.05
CA GLY A 267 17.66 46.06 36.09
C GLY A 267 19.13 46.19 35.67
N LYS A 268 19.98 45.22 36.05
CA LYS A 268 21.38 45.16 35.64
C LYS A 268 21.53 44.90 34.14
N GLU A 269 20.80 43.92 33.60
CA GLU A 269 20.82 43.60 32.17
C GLU A 269 20.45 44.83 31.32
N LEU A 270 19.37 45.52 31.68
CA LEU A 270 18.93 46.72 30.96
C LEU A 270 19.91 47.89 31.09
N TYR A 271 20.69 47.95 32.18
CA TYR A 271 21.76 48.93 32.39
C TYR A 271 23.01 48.62 31.56
N ASP A 272 23.50 47.37 31.59
CA ASP A 272 24.72 46.96 30.88
C ASP A 272 24.55 47.10 29.35
N LEU A 273 23.34 46.87 28.84
CA LEU A 273 23.01 47.12 27.43
C LEU A 273 23.06 48.60 27.01
N ARG A 274 23.03 49.56 27.96
CA ARG A 274 23.26 50.98 27.67
C ARG A 274 24.73 51.25 27.34
N ASP A 275 25.64 50.67 28.12
CA ASP A 275 27.09 50.92 28.01
C ASP A 275 27.64 50.45 26.65
N VAL A 276 27.11 49.33 26.15
CA VAL A 276 27.48 48.80 24.82
C VAL A 276 26.98 49.69 23.68
N MET A 277 25.81 50.32 23.81
CA MET A 277 25.30 51.19 22.74
C MET A 277 25.93 52.59 22.76
N GLU A 278 26.18 53.17 23.94
CA GLU A 278 26.88 54.46 24.07
C GLU A 278 28.36 54.38 23.60
N THR A 279 29.02 53.22 23.75
CA THR A 279 30.39 53.00 23.22
C THR A 279 30.45 52.76 21.71
N THR A 280 29.32 52.43 21.07
CA THR A 280 29.22 52.23 19.62
C THR A 280 28.70 53.45 18.85
N ALA A 281 28.36 54.54 19.54
CA ALA A 281 28.06 55.81 18.89
C ALA A 281 29.38 56.40 18.34
N PRO A 282 29.53 56.59 17.02
CA PRO A 282 30.79 57.03 16.46
C PRO A 282 31.11 58.45 16.92
N LEU A 283 32.27 58.60 17.57
CA LEU A 283 32.97 59.87 17.66
C LEU A 283 33.14 60.38 16.23
N ASN A 284 32.61 61.58 15.96
CA ASN A 284 32.97 62.33 14.78
C ASN A 284 34.49 62.48 14.72
N SER A 285 35.11 61.70 13.84
CA SER A 285 36.37 62.05 13.21
C SER A 285 36.17 61.83 11.72
N GLU A 286 36.25 62.93 11.00
CA GLU A 286 36.48 62.98 9.57
C GLU A 286 37.50 61.89 9.19
N ASP A 287 37.09 60.94 8.35
CA ASP A 287 38.00 60.39 7.36
C ASP A 287 37.24 59.65 6.27
N THR A 288 37.48 60.10 5.05
CA THR A 288 36.98 59.58 3.80
C THR A 288 37.60 58.21 3.51
N HIS A 289 36.79 57.15 3.35
CA HIS A 289 36.99 56.16 2.27
C HIS A 289 35.80 55.20 2.11
N SER A 290 35.52 54.91 0.85
CA SER A 290 34.43 54.08 0.34
C SER A 290 34.52 52.62 0.80
N GLY A 291 33.46 52.16 1.45
CA GLY A 291 33.16 50.74 1.66
C GLY A 291 31.80 50.63 2.31
N THR A 292 30.79 50.19 1.56
CA THR A 292 29.43 49.94 2.07
C THR A 292 29.49 48.89 3.18
N PRO A 293 29.19 49.23 4.45
CA PRO A 293 29.07 48.24 5.50
C PRO A 293 27.72 47.55 5.33
N GLN A 294 27.74 46.26 5.02
CA GLN A 294 26.53 45.45 5.00
C GLN A 294 26.09 45.23 6.46
N PHE A 295 25.09 45.99 6.89
CA PHE A 295 24.49 45.86 8.22
C PHE A 295 23.79 44.49 8.32
N LYS A 296 24.39 43.54 9.04
CA LYS A 296 23.73 42.31 9.44
C LYS A 296 23.05 42.60 10.77
N ALA A 297 21.73 42.74 10.75
CA ALA A 297 20.95 42.91 11.97
C ALA A 297 21.27 41.77 12.95
N PRO A 298 21.60 42.06 14.23
CA PRO A 298 21.70 41.00 15.23
C PRO A 298 20.33 40.33 15.34
N SER A 299 20.34 39.00 15.25
CA SER A 299 19.19 38.13 15.44
C SER A 299 18.41 38.54 16.68
N SER A 300 17.12 38.81 16.49
CA SER A 300 16.16 39.05 17.56
C SER A 300 16.28 37.97 18.63
N VAL A 301 16.82 38.34 19.80
CA VAL A 301 16.73 37.50 20.98
C VAL A 301 15.26 37.52 21.40
N SER A 302 14.54 36.44 21.10
CA SER A 302 13.16 36.25 21.56
C SER A 302 13.14 36.25 23.09
N VAL A 303 12.37 37.18 23.65
CA VAL A 303 12.18 37.40 25.10
C VAL A 303 11.33 36.28 25.74
N GLU A 304 11.06 35.20 25.01
CA GLU A 304 10.17 34.10 25.41
C GLU A 304 10.68 33.27 26.60
N HIS A 305 11.92 33.46 27.05
CA HIS A 305 12.47 32.75 28.20
C HIS A 305 12.35 33.47 29.56
N LEU A 306 11.73 34.66 29.62
CA LEU A 306 11.61 35.42 30.88
C LEU A 306 10.33 35.16 31.70
N PHE A 307 9.46 34.24 31.25
CA PHE A 307 8.13 34.03 31.84
C PHE A 307 7.91 32.66 32.50
N SER A 308 8.98 31.99 32.97
CA SER A 308 8.88 30.78 33.78
C SER A 308 9.23 31.02 35.25
#